data_AF-A0A7J9KAN8-F1
#
_entry.id   AF-A0A7J9KAN8-F1
#
_cell.length_a   1.000
_cell.length_b   1.000
_cell.length_c   1.000
_cell.angle_alpha   90.00
_cell.angle_beta   90.00
_cell.angle_gamma   90.00
#
_symmetry.space_group_name_H-M   'P 1'
#
loop_
_entity.id
_entity.type
_entity.pdbx_description
1 polymer ?
#
loop_
_entity_poly.entity_id
_entity_poly.type
_entity_poly.pdbx_seq_one_letter_code
_entity_poly.pdbx_strand_id
1 'polypeptide(L)' 'KSARRIPKGVIHVQASFNNTIVILTDVRGWVISWSSTGTCGFKGTRKGTPFVSQTEVGNAIRAVVDQGMQRAKL' A
#
# COMPACT_ATOMS: atom_id res chain seq x y z
N LYS A 1 6.84 -0.17 -21.31
CA LYS A 1 7.57 0.17 -20.06
C LYS A 1 7.98 -1.13 -19.39
N SER A 2 9.28 -1.41 -19.26
CA SER A 2 9.76 -2.67 -18.65
C SER A 2 9.33 -2.69 -17.17
N ALA A 3 8.46 -3.63 -16.80
CA ALA A 3 8.03 -3.79 -15.42
C ALA A 3 9.25 -4.27 -14.61
N ARG A 4 9.71 -3.46 -13.65
CA ARG A 4 10.75 -3.88 -12.72
C ARG A 4 10.18 -5.03 -11.89
N ARG A 5 10.64 -6.25 -12.16
CA ARG A 5 10.27 -7.43 -11.39
C ARG A 5 11.02 -7.40 -10.07
N ILE A 6 10.36 -6.93 -9.02
CA ILE A 6 10.93 -6.83 -7.68
C ILE A 6 10.40 -8.02 -6.87
N PRO A 7 11.14 -9.13 -6.72
CA PRO A 7 10.60 -10.35 -6.10
C PRO A 7 10.40 -10.22 -4.59
N LYS A 8 11.11 -9.28 -3.94
CA LYS A 8 11.11 -9.07 -2.48
C LYS A 8 10.97 -7.59 -2.16
N GLY A 9 10.12 -7.24 -1.18
CA GLY A 9 9.98 -5.87 -0.70
C GLY A 9 9.58 -5.77 0.78
N VAL A 10 9.33 -4.55 1.21
CA VAL A 10 8.90 -4.19 2.57
C VAL A 10 7.61 -3.37 2.49
N ILE A 11 6.68 -3.64 3.41
CA ILE A 11 5.39 -2.97 3.53
C ILE A 11 5.46 -2.12 4.79
N HIS A 12 5.36 -0.82 4.62
CA HIS A 12 5.23 0.12 5.73
C HIS A 12 3.76 0.49 5.88
N VAL A 13 3.20 0.26 7.07
CA VAL A 13 1.83 0.65 7.41
C VAL A 13 1.87 1.73 8.47
N GLN A 14 1.38 2.91 8.13
CA GLN A 14 1.17 4.01 9.06
C GLN A 14 -0.33 4.14 9.32
N ALA A 15 -0.78 3.64 10.46
CA ALA A 15 -2.16 3.77 10.91
C ALA A 15 -2.27 4.94 11.91
N SER A 16 -3.21 5.84 11.66
CA SER A 16 -3.58 6.94 12.54
C SER A 16 -5.10 7.01 12.65
N PHE A 17 -5.64 7.72 13.65
CA PHE A 17 -7.08 7.81 13.88
C PHE A 17 -7.90 8.27 12.66
N ASN A 18 -7.30 9.11 11.81
CA ASN A 18 -7.99 9.74 10.68
C ASN A 18 -7.49 9.25 9.30
N ASN A 19 -6.44 8.43 9.26
CA ASN A 19 -5.85 7.99 8.00
C ASN A 19 -5.00 6.73 8.20
N THR A 20 -5.12 5.79 7.26
CA THR A 20 -4.17 4.69 7.10
C THR A 20 -3.41 4.89 5.79
N ILE A 21 -2.09 4.87 5.85
CA ILE A 21 -1.19 4.98 4.71
C ILE A 21 -0.41 3.69 4.61
N VAL A 22 -0.40 3.09 3.43
CA VAL A 22 0.33 1.86 3.12
C VAL A 22 1.34 2.20 2.04
N ILE A 23 2.62 1.92 2.31
CA ILE A 23 3.72 2.18 1.40
C ILE A 23 4.45 0.87 1.16
N LEU A 24 4.60 0.48 -0.09
CA LEU A 24 5.40 -0.67 -0.48
C LEU A 24 6.72 -0.19 -1.07
N THR A 25 7.81 -0.68 -0.50
CA THR A 25 9.17 -0.35 -0.87
C THR A 25 9.93 -1.61 -1.29
N ASP A 26 10.96 -1.43 -2.12
CA ASP A 26 11.99 -2.44 -2.33
C ASP A 26 12.88 -2.54 -1.07
N VAL A 27 13.64 -3.63 -0.93
CA VAL A 27 14.67 -3.77 0.13
C VAL A 27 15.71 -2.65 0.15
N ARG A 28 15.84 -1.91 -0.96
CA ARG A 28 16.71 -0.74 -1.09
C ARG A 28 16.08 0.56 -0.57
N GLY A 29 14.81 0.54 -0.14
CA GLY A 29 14.06 1.72 0.30
C GLY A 29 13.40 2.52 -0.83
N TRP A 30 13.32 1.95 -2.04
CA TRP A 30 12.69 2.61 -3.18
C TRP A 30 11.19 2.38 -3.14
N VAL A 31 10.39 3.45 -3.14
CA VAL A 31 8.93 3.35 -3.15
C VAL A 31 8.45 2.81 -4.49
N ILE A 32 7.74 1.69 -4.45
CA ILE A 32 7.17 1.01 -5.62
C ILE A 32 5.73 1.47 -5.83
N SER A 33 4.96 1.47 -4.74
CA SER A 33 3.56 1.86 -4.72
C SER A 33 3.21 2.39 -3.33
N TRP A 34 2.27 3.31 -3.27
CA TRP A 34 1.71 3.80 -2.02
C TRP A 34 0.23 4.07 -2.20
N SER A 35 -0.51 3.94 -1.11
CA SER A 35 -1.95 4.10 -1.10
C SER A 35 -2.35 4.64 0.28
N SER A 36 -3.28 5.58 0.31
CA SER A 36 -3.86 6.12 1.56
C SER A 36 -5.38 6.12 1.54
N THR A 37 -6.01 6.00 2.70
CA THR A 37 -7.49 6.03 2.77
C THR A 37 -8.12 7.31 2.17
N GLY A 38 -7.35 8.39 2.05
CA GLY A 38 -7.75 9.61 1.35
C GLY A 38 -7.73 9.50 -0.20
N THR A 39 -6.86 8.68 -0.78
CA THR A 39 -6.77 8.48 -2.24
C THR A 39 -7.90 7.61 -2.78
N CYS A 40 -8.50 6.74 -1.97
CA CYS A 40 -9.63 5.89 -2.38
C CYS A 40 -11.00 6.59 -2.37
N GLY A 41 -11.03 7.93 -2.22
CA GLY A 41 -12.27 8.71 -2.26
C GLY A 41 -13.10 8.70 -0.97
N PHE A 42 -12.61 8.05 0.09
CA PHE A 42 -13.26 8.10 1.39
C PHE A 42 -13.06 9.47 2.04
N LYS A 43 -14.14 10.08 2.53
CA LYS A 43 -14.15 11.41 3.15
C LYS A 43 -14.67 11.36 4.59
N GLY A 44 -14.24 12.32 5.41
CA GLY A 44 -14.68 12.49 6.80
C GLY A 44 -14.27 11.34 7.72
N THR A 45 -15.10 11.07 8.73
CA THR A 45 -14.89 10.04 9.77
C THR A 45 -14.81 8.62 9.24
N ARG A 46 -15.26 8.36 8.00
CA ARG A 46 -15.21 7.03 7.39
C ARG A 46 -13.78 6.60 7.03
N LYS A 47 -12.82 7.53 6.94
CA LYS A 47 -11.40 7.24 6.63
C LYS A 47 -10.73 6.34 7.66
N GLY A 48 -11.08 6.47 8.94
CA GLY A 48 -10.50 5.67 10.03
C GLY A 48 -11.14 4.30 10.22
N THR A 49 -12.10 3.91 9.38
CA THR A 49 -12.79 2.62 9.55
C THR A 49 -11.91 1.45 9.09
N PRO A 50 -12.01 0.28 9.75
CA PRO A 50 -11.23 -0.90 9.37
C PRO A 50 -11.55 -1.37 7.95
N PHE A 51 -12.80 -1.20 7.50
CA PHE A 51 -13.23 -1.55 6.14
C PHE A 51 -12.47 -0.78 5.05
N VAL A 52 -12.31 0.53 5.26
CA VAL A 52 -11.58 1.39 4.34
C VAL A 52 -10.09 1.05 4.34
N SER A 53 -9.52 0.79 5.52
CA SER A 53 -8.12 0.39 5.67
C SER A 53 -7.82 -0.93 4.95
N GLN A 54 -8.72 -1.93 5.03
CA GLN A 54 -8.58 -3.19 4.32
C GLN A 54 -8.62 -3.01 2.80
N THR A 55 -9.54 -2.17 2.32
CA THR A 55 -9.66 -1.86 0.89
C THR A 55 -8.39 -1.17 0.38
N GLU A 56 -7.84 -0.25 1.17
CA GLU A 56 -6.61 0.47 0.85
C GLU A 56 -5.40 -0.47 0.73
N VAL A 57 -5.25 -1.36 1.70
CA VAL A 57 -4.20 -2.39 1.70
C VAL A 57 -4.34 -3.28 0.46
N GLY A 58 -5.55 -3.70 0.12
CA GLY A 58 -5.82 -4.50 -1.08
C GLY A 58 -5.40 -3.80 -2.38
N ASN A 59 -5.71 -2.51 -2.52
CA ASN A 59 -5.31 -1.72 -3.68
C ASN A 59 -3.79 -1.55 -3.77
N ALA A 60 -3.14 -1.24 -2.65
CA ALA A 60 -1.69 -1.11 -2.57
C ALA A 60 -1.00 -2.41 -3.00
N ILE A 61 -1.44 -3.56 -2.46
CA ILE A 61 -0.89 -4.89 -2.77
C ILE A 61 -1.08 -5.24 -4.25
N ARG A 62 -2.28 -5.02 -4.80
CA ARG A 62 -2.59 -5.34 -6.20
C ARG A 62 -1.62 -4.66 -7.18
N ALA A 63 -1.33 -3.39 -6.94
CA ALA A 63 -0.37 -2.63 -7.76
C ALA A 63 1.06 -3.21 -7.74
N VAL A 64 1.44 -3.95 -6.71
CA VAL A 64 2.80 -4.52 -6.58
C VAL A 64 2.87 -5.98 -6.99
N VAL A 65 1.76 -6.72 -6.88
CA VAL A 65 1.60 -8.03 -7.51
C VAL A 65 1.70 -7.90 -9.02
N ASP A 66 1.09 -6.86 -9.61
CA ASP A 66 1.21 -6.56 -11.05
C ASP A 66 2.66 -6.23 -11.45
N GLN A 67 3.49 -5.75 -10.52
CA GLN A 67 4.93 -5.53 -10.71
C GLN A 67 5.79 -6.76 -10.43
N GLY A 68 5.19 -7.90 -10.07
CA GLY A 68 5.87 -9.18 -9.88
C GLY A 68 6.46 -9.39 -8.49
N MET A 69 5.94 -8.70 -7.47
CA MET A 69 6.36 -8.91 -6.08
C MET A 69 5.73 -10.18 -5.49
N GLN A 70 6.58 -11.10 -5.04
CA GLN A 70 6.17 -12.42 -4.54
C GLN A 70 6.25 -12.52 -3.03
N ARG A 71 7.21 -11.84 -2.41
CA ARG A 71 7.40 -11.84 -0.96
C ARG A 71 7.52 -10.42 -0.48
N ALA A 72 6.78 -10.08 0.55
CA ALA A 72 6.91 -8.80 1.22
C ALA A 72 6.98 -9.04 2.73
N LYS A 73 7.82 -8.27 3.42
CA LYS A 73 7.83 -8.22 4.88
C LYS A 73 7.04 -7.01 5.33
N LEU A 74 6.29 -7.14 6.42
CA LEU A 74 5.77 -6.00 7.17
C LEU A 74 6.84 -5.47 8.12
#